data_AF-A0A1V5VQ53-F1
#
_entry.id   AF-A0A1V5VQ53-F1
#
_cell.length_a   1.000
_cell.length_b   1.000
_cell.length_c   1.000
_cell.angle_alpha   90.00
_cell.angle_beta   90.00
_cell.angle_gamma   90.00
#
_symmetry.space_group_name_H-M   'P 1'
#
loop_
_entity.id
_entity.type
_entity.pdbx_description
1 polymer ?
#
loop_
_entity_poly.entity_id
_entity_poly.type
_entity_poly.pdbx_seq_one_letter_code
_entity_poly.pdbx_strand_id
1 'polypeptide(L)' 'MKKVICPDCHEPVEIKEKDPKVGEIIECENCGAEIEITSLEPLSVSLIEEEK' A
#
# COMPACT_ATOMS: atom_id res chain seq x y z
N MET A 1 -6.31 12.15 -4.60
CA MET A 1 -6.33 11.03 -3.64
C MET A 1 -6.29 9.76 -4.46
N LYS A 2 -5.22 8.96 -4.31
CA LYS A 2 -5.08 7.69 -5.04
C LYS A 2 -5.60 6.58 -4.13
N LYS A 3 -6.17 5.52 -4.72
CA LYS A 3 -6.65 4.36 -3.96
C LYS A 3 -6.02 3.09 -4.53
N VAL A 4 -5.66 2.18 -3.65
CA VAL A 4 -5.15 0.84 -3.98
C VAL A 4 -5.97 -0.19 -3.22
N ILE A 5 -5.93 -1.44 -3.64
CA ILE A 5 -6.56 -2.54 -2.90
C ILE A 5 -5.50 -3.16 -2.00
N CYS A 6 -5.81 -3.34 -0.72
CA CYS A 6 -4.94 -4.05 0.19
C CYS A 6 -4.81 -5.52 -0.25
N PRO A 7 -3.60 -6.05 -0.49
CA PRO A 7 -3.40 -7.44 -0.89
C PRO A 7 -3.74 -8.47 0.21
N ASP A 8 -3.87 -8.04 1.47
CA ASP A 8 -4.21 -8.90 2.62
C ASP A 8 -5.72 -8.97 2.88
N CYS A 9 -6.33 -7.83 3.25
CA CYS A 9 -7.76 -7.79 3.58
C CYS A 9 -8.69 -7.50 2.38
N HIS A 10 -8.14 -7.22 1.20
CA HIS A 10 -8.89 -6.90 -0.03
C HIS A 10 -9.78 -5.64 0.04
N GLU A 11 -9.63 -4.83 1.09
CA GLU A 11 -10.32 -3.55 1.23
C GLU A 11 -9.53 -2.41 0.55
N PRO A 12 -10.22 -1.35 0.09
CA PRO A 12 -9.57 -0.18 -0.48
C PRO A 12 -8.78 0.61 0.58
N VAL A 13 -7.55 0.98 0.25
CA VAL A 13 -6.65 1.83 1.04
C VAL A 13 -6.47 3.17 0.34
N GLU A 14 -6.65 4.26 1.07
CA GLU A 14 -6.43 5.61 0.55
C GLU A 14 -4.97 6.04 0.76
N ILE A 15 -4.29 6.39 -0.34
CA ILE A 15 -2.96 6.98 -0.31
C ILE A 15 -3.13 8.48 0.00
N LYS A 16 -2.74 8.89 1.21
CA LYS A 16 -2.84 10.27 1.70
C LYS A 16 -1.72 11.15 1.13
N GLU A 17 -0.58 10.57 0.78
CA GLU A 17 0.51 11.26 0.10
C GLU A 17 0.09 11.83 -1.25
N LYS A 18 0.44 13.09 -1.48
CA LYS A 18 0.21 13.75 -2.77
C LYS A 18 1.11 13.19 -3.88
N ASP A 19 2.32 12.78 -3.51
CA ASP A 19 3.34 12.26 -4.43
C ASP A 19 3.98 10.99 -3.85
N PRO A 20 3.27 9.85 -3.89
CA PRO A 20 3.79 8.58 -3.40
C PRO A 20 5.01 8.13 -4.20
N LYS A 21 5.94 7.46 -3.53
CA LYS A 21 7.17 6.94 -4.14
C LYS A 21 7.25 5.44 -4.06
N VAL A 22 7.91 4.83 -5.05
CA VAL A 22 8.27 3.42 -4.96
C VAL A 22 9.21 3.21 -3.77
N GLY A 23 8.96 2.17 -2.98
CA GLY A 23 9.66 1.91 -1.72
C GLY A 23 9.03 2.55 -0.49
N GLU A 24 7.95 3.31 -0.65
CA GLU A 24 7.21 3.90 0.46
C GLU A 24 6.33 2.86 1.13
N ILE A 25 6.35 2.84 2.47
CA ILE A 25 5.56 1.92 3.29
C ILE A 25 4.34 2.66 3.82
N ILE A 26 3.18 2.05 3.65
CA ILE A 26 1.89 2.57 4.10
C ILE A 26 1.21 1.49 4.93
N GLU A 27 0.60 1.88 6.05
CA GLU A 27 -0.19 0.97 6.87
C GLU A 27 -1.65 0.96 6.38
N CYS A 28 -2.22 -0.23 6.24
CA CYS A 28 -3.63 -0.39 5.93
C CYS A 28 -4.49 -0.04 7.15
N GLU A 29 -5.30 1.02 7.06
CA GLU A 29 -6.20 1.44 8.14
C GLU A 29 -7.32 0.42 8.47
N ASN A 30 -7.51 -0.62 7.64
CA ASN A 30 -8.54 -1.65 7.84
C ASN A 30 -8.04 -2.87 8.60
N CYS A 31 -6.85 -3.39 8.27
CA CYS A 31 -6.29 -4.60 8.90
C CYS A 31 -4.98 -4.38 9.67
N GLY A 32 -4.35 -3.20 9.55
CA GLY A 32 -3.05 -2.89 10.17
C GLY A 32 -1.86 -3.50 9.43
N ALA A 33 -2.05 -4.08 8.24
CA ALA A 33 -0.95 -4.63 7.46
C ALA A 33 -0.10 -3.53 6.83
N GLU A 34 1.22 -3.71 6.82
CA GLU A 34 2.15 -2.84 6.13
C GLU A 34 2.25 -3.24 4.66
N ILE A 35 2.07 -2.26 3.77
CA ILE A 35 2.14 -2.43 2.31
C ILE A 35 3.17 -1.47 1.73
N GLU A 36 3.97 -1.96 0.79
CA GLU A 36 4.98 -1.19 0.09
C GLU A 36 4.49 -0.81 -1.31
N ILE A 37 4.73 0.42 -1.73
CA ILE A 37 4.50 0.85 -3.11
C ILE A 37 5.59 0.29 -4.02
N THR A 38 5.22 -0.56 -4.97
CA THR A 38 6.16 -1.21 -5.89
C THR A 38 6.15 -0.60 -7.30
N SER A 39 5.08 0.11 -7.67
CA SER A 39 4.98 0.83 -8.94
C SER A 39 4.04 2.03 -8.83
N LEU A 40 4.26 3.07 -9.66
CA LEU A 40 3.41 4.26 -9.72
C LEU A 40 2.55 4.35 -11.00
N GLU A 41 2.91 3.60 -12.04
CA GLU A 41 2.26 3.63 -13.36
C GLU A 41 2.17 2.21 -13.96
N PRO A 42 1.10 1.43 -13.66
CA PRO A 42 0.00 1.74 -12.76
C PRO A 42 0.39 1.62 -11.28
N LEU A 43 -0.24 2.43 -10.42
CA LEU A 43 -0.02 2.38 -8.98
C LEU A 43 -0.28 0.96 -8.45
N SER A 44 0.75 0.32 -7.91
CA SER A 44 0.72 -1.05 -7.42
C SER A 44 1.41 -1.13 -6.05
N VAL A 45 0.89 -2.01 -5.20
CA VAL A 45 1.40 -2.23 -3.84
C VAL A 45 1.60 -3.73 -3.60
N SER A 46 2.54 -4.06 -2.71
CA SER A 46 2.78 -5.42 -2.24
C SER A 46 2.70 -5.46 -0.72
N LEU A 47 2.27 -6.59 -0.16
CA LEU A 47 2.33 -6.82 1.29
C LEU A 47 3.80 -6.93 1.72
N ILE A 48 4.16 -6.27 2.81
CA ILE A 48 5.45 -6.51 3.46
C ILE A 48 5.25 -7.68 4.41
N GLU A 49 5.88 -8.80 4.12
CA GLU A 49 5.97 -9.92 5.04
C GLU A 49 7.22 -9.69 5.92
N GLU A 50 7.06 -9.54 7.23
CA GLU A 50 8.20 -9.60 8.15
C GLU A 50 8.80 -11.01 8.07
N GLU A 51 9.93 -11.16 7.37
CA GLU A 51 10.72 -12.39 7.42
C GLU A 51 11.14 -12.63 8.89
N LYS A 52 10.69 -13.75 9.43
CA LYS A 52 10.81 -14.11 10.85
C LYS A 52 12.16 -14.74 11.18
#